data_AF-A0A517VV84-F1
#
_entry.id   AF-A0A517VV84-F1
#
_cell.length_a   1.000
_cell.length_b   1.000
_cell.length_c   1.000
_cell.angle_alpha   90.00
_cell.angle_beta   90.00
_cell.angle_gamma   90.00
#
_symmetry.space_group_name_H-M   'P 1'
#
loop_
_entity.id
_entity.type
_entity.pdbx_description
1 polymer ?
#
loop_
_entity_poly.entity_id
_entity_poly.type
_entity_poly.pdbx_seq_one_letter_code
_entity_poly.pdbx_strand_id
1 'polypeptide(L)'
;MKNIFTQLMNDEAGFIVSAELVLISSIAVLAMIVGLSEVALNVNNELEDVGSAFSCIDQSFKLKHAHGHKACTESSSFYDSSDFCAGQWDVE
;
A
#
# COMPACT_ATOMS: atom_id res chain seq x y z
N MET A 1 -20.47 -45.08 34.02
CA MET A 1 -19.41 -45.18 32.97
C MET A 1 -19.91 -45.52 31.58
N LYS A 2 -21.02 -46.26 31.38
CA LYS A 2 -21.54 -46.56 30.03
C LYS A 2 -22.05 -45.32 29.27
N ASN A 3 -22.64 -44.35 29.95
CA ASN A 3 -23.22 -43.14 29.32
C ASN A 3 -22.18 -42.22 28.66
N ILE A 4 -20.99 -42.05 29.23
CA ILE A 4 -19.93 -41.20 28.63
C ILE A 4 -19.44 -41.82 27.32
N PHE A 5 -19.26 -43.14 27.28
CA PHE A 5 -18.79 -43.83 26.08
C PHE A 5 -19.81 -43.76 24.95
N THR A 6 -21.11 -43.88 25.28
CA THR A 6 -22.20 -43.70 24.31
C THR A 6 -22.35 -42.25 23.86
N GLN A 7 -22.09 -41.28 24.73
CA GLN A 7 -22.09 -39.87 24.35
C GLN A 7 -20.94 -39.51 23.41
N LEU A 8 -19.73 -40.03 23.65
CA LEU A 8 -18.58 -39.82 22.75
C LEU A 8 -18.76 -40.52 21.40
N MET A 9 -19.39 -41.71 21.37
CA MET A 9 -19.67 -42.42 20.12
C MET A 9 -20.77 -41.79 19.27
N ASN A 10 -21.69 -41.04 19.89
CA ASN A 10 -22.78 -40.33 19.21
C ASN A 10 -22.48 -38.83 19.06
N ASP A 11 -21.25 -38.40 19.33
CA ASP A 11 -20.82 -37.02 19.18
C ASP A 11 -20.45 -36.75 17.71
N GLU A 12 -21.40 -36.19 16.97
CA GLU A 12 -21.24 -35.75 15.57
C GLU A 12 -20.55 -34.37 15.47
N ALA A 13 -20.12 -33.77 16.59
CA ALA A 13 -19.44 -32.47 16.58
C ALA A 13 -17.95 -32.56 16.15
N GLY A 14 -17.43 -33.77 15.91
CA GLY A 14 -16.05 -34.02 15.51
C GLY A 14 -15.89 -34.26 14.01
N PHE A 15 -15.22 -33.36 13.29
CA PHE A 15 -14.75 -33.62 11.93
C PHE A 15 -13.33 -34.21 11.96
N ILE A 16 -13.11 -35.37 11.32
CA ILE A 16 -11.78 -35.99 11.21
C ILE A 16 -10.98 -35.20 10.18
N VAL A 17 -9.98 -34.46 10.65
CA VAL A 17 -9.03 -33.78 9.76
C VAL A 17 -7.98 -34.81 9.31
N SER A 18 -8.07 -35.25 8.05
CA SER A 18 -7.04 -36.10 7.44
C SER A 18 -5.74 -35.32 7.28
N ALA A 19 -4.61 -36.03 7.20
CA ALA A 19 -3.31 -35.40 6.91
C ALA A 19 -3.33 -34.57 5.61
N GLU A 20 -4.13 -34.98 4.62
CA GLU A 20 -4.30 -34.28 3.34
C GLU A 20 -5.01 -32.92 3.52
N LEU A 21 -6.02 -32.84 4.40
CA LEU A 21 -6.70 -31.57 4.70
C LEU A 21 -5.81 -30.59 5.48
N VAL A 22 -4.95 -31.10 6.37
CA VAL A 22 -3.93 -30.26 7.02
C VAL A 22 -2.96 -29.69 5.98
N LEU A 23 -2.52 -30.52 5.03
CA LEU A 23 -1.62 -30.07 3.96
C LEU A 23 -2.27 -28.97 3.11
N ILE A 24 -3.49 -29.19 2.61
CA ILE A 24 -4.21 -28.21 1.79
C ILE A 24 -4.45 -26.90 2.55
N SER A 25 -4.89 -26.98 3.81
CA SER A 25 -5.14 -25.77 4.61
C SER A 25 -3.88 -24.97 4.87
N SER A 26 -2.73 -25.62 5.10
CA SER A 26 -1.46 -24.92 5.26
C SER A 26 -1.02 -24.19 3.98
N ILE A 27 -1.17 -24.83 2.82
CA ILE A 27 -0.86 -24.21 1.52
C ILE A 27 -1.81 -23.03 1.27
N ALA A 28 -3.09 -23.16 1.58
CA ALA A 28 -4.06 -22.08 1.41
C ALA A 28 -3.73 -20.85 2.27
N VAL A 29 -3.32 -21.06 3.52
CA VAL A 29 -2.89 -19.96 4.41
C VAL A 29 -1.63 -19.28 3.87
N LEU A 30 -0.63 -20.04 3.44
CA LEU A 30 0.60 -19.48 2.85
C LEU A 30 0.30 -18.68 1.59
N ALA A 31 -0.51 -19.24 0.68
CA ALA A 31 -0.90 -18.57 -0.55
C ALA A 31 -1.67 -17.27 -0.29
N MET A 32 -2.54 -17.25 0.72
CA MET A 32 -3.28 -16.05 1.11
C MET A 32 -2.36 -14.97 1.70
N ILE A 33 -1.40 -15.35 2.55
CA ILE A 33 -0.46 -14.40 3.17
C ILE A 33 0.44 -13.78 2.09
N VAL A 34 1.03 -14.60 1.22
CA VAL A 34 1.85 -14.12 0.12
C VAL A 34 1.02 -13.27 -0.83
N GLY A 35 -0.18 -13.73 -1.21
CA GLY A 35 -1.08 -12.97 -2.07
C GLY A 35 -1.45 -11.60 -1.50
N LEU A 36 -1.74 -11.51 -0.20
CA LEU A 36 -2.02 -10.22 0.45
C LEU A 36 -0.78 -9.32 0.49
N SER A 37 0.41 -9.88 0.71
CA SER A 37 1.67 -9.13 0.70
C SER A 37 1.94 -8.52 -0.68
N GLU A 38 1.77 -9.30 -1.76
CA GLU A 38 1.97 -8.83 -3.13
C GLU A 38 0.95 -7.74 -3.51
N VAL A 39 -0.31 -7.89 -3.09
CA VAL A 39 -1.32 -6.84 -3.30
C VAL A 39 -0.93 -5.55 -2.58
N ALA A 40 -0.45 -5.63 -1.35
CA ALA A 40 -0.03 -4.46 -0.59
C ALA A 40 1.15 -3.73 -1.24
N LEU A 41 2.18 -4.48 -1.65
CA LEU A 41 3.35 -3.94 -2.35
C LEU A 41 2.95 -3.30 -3.68
N ASN A 42 2.14 -3.98 -4.48
CA ASN A 42 1.73 -3.47 -5.78
C ASN A 42 0.87 -2.21 -5.66
N VAL A 43 -0.02 -2.13 -4.66
CA VAL A 43 -0.78 -0.89 -4.39
C VAL A 43 0.16 0.25 -4.00
N ASN A 44 1.20 -0.01 -3.21
CA ASN A 44 2.16 1.01 -2.82
C ASN A 44 2.95 1.54 -4.03
N ASN A 45 3.40 0.64 -4.91
CA ASN A 45 4.10 1.01 -6.14
C ASN A 45 3.23 1.86 -7.08
N GLU A 46 1.94 1.51 -7.24
CA GLU A 46 1.03 2.32 -8.07
C GLU A 46 0.76 3.70 -7.44
N LEU A 47 0.70 3.79 -6.11
CA LEU A 47 0.55 5.07 -5.41
C LEU A 47 1.81 5.93 -5.53
N GLU A 48 2.99 5.32 -5.52
CA GLU A 48 4.26 5.98 -5.82
C GLU A 48 4.27 6.54 -7.23
N ASP A 49 3.91 5.73 -8.24
CA ASP A 49 3.84 6.15 -9.63
C ASP A 49 2.90 7.35 -9.80
N VAL A 50 1.75 7.34 -9.12
CA VAL A 50 0.84 8.49 -9.08
C VAL A 50 1.52 9.71 -8.42
N GLY A 51 2.19 9.52 -7.28
CA GLY A 51 2.91 10.59 -6.59
C GLY A 51 4.01 11.23 -7.44
N SER A 52 4.81 10.40 -8.12
CA SER A 52 5.85 10.83 -9.05
C SER A 52 5.27 11.60 -10.23
N ALA A 53 4.13 11.14 -10.79
CA ALA A 53 3.45 11.83 -11.87
C ALA A 53 2.91 13.23 -11.47
N PHE A 54 2.55 13.43 -10.20
CA PHE A 54 2.23 14.77 -9.70
C PHE A 54 3.48 15.62 -9.47
N SER A 55 4.55 15.02 -8.95
CA SER A 55 5.83 15.70 -8.71
C SER A 55 6.50 16.17 -10.00
N CYS A 56 6.31 15.46 -11.12
CA CYS A 56 6.89 15.84 -12.41
C CYS A 56 6.24 17.06 -13.07
N ILE A 57 5.14 17.59 -12.51
CA ILE A 57 4.53 18.83 -12.98
C ILE A 57 5.36 20.01 -12.45
N ASP A 58 5.64 21.00 -13.29
CA ASP A 58 6.33 22.22 -12.84
C ASP A 58 5.44 23.01 -11.87
N GLN A 59 5.78 22.96 -10.58
CA GLN A 59 5.11 23.70 -9.50
C GLN A 59 5.72 25.10 -9.28
N SER A 60 6.63 25.54 -10.14
CA SER A 60 7.25 26.87 -10.07
C SER A 60 6.26 27.96 -10.50
N PHE A 61 6.31 29.10 -9.82
CA PHE A 61 5.56 30.28 -10.24
C PHE A 61 6.41 31.56 -10.16
N LYS A 62 6.08 32.52 -11.02
CA LYS A 62 6.68 33.85 -11.00
C LYS A 62 5.62 34.91 -11.26
N LEU A 63 5.35 35.72 -10.24
CA LEU A 63 4.48 36.87 -10.38
C LEU A 63 5.27 38.00 -11.04
N LYS A 64 4.76 38.54 -12.15
CA LYS A 64 5.35 39.71 -12.82
C LYS A 64 4.65 40.97 -12.31
N HIS A 65 5.43 42.03 -12.09
CA HIS A 65 4.93 43.29 -11.54
C HIS A 65 5.30 44.48 -12.42
N ALA A 66 4.57 45.57 -12.23
CA ALA A 66 4.83 46.82 -12.92
C ALA A 66 5.99 47.55 -12.26
N HIS A 67 7.01 47.87 -13.07
CA HIS A 67 8.16 48.67 -12.67
C HIS A 67 8.15 49.97 -13.46
N GLY A 68 8.08 51.11 -12.77
CA GLY A 68 8.01 52.43 -13.37
C GLY A 68 9.02 53.40 -12.77
N HIS A 69 9.16 54.58 -13.40
CA HIS A 69 10.21 55.56 -13.10
C HIS A 69 10.17 56.17 -11.68
N LYS A 70 9.08 55.97 -10.94
CA LYS A 70 8.80 56.56 -9.62
C LYS A 70 8.22 55.54 -8.62
N ALA A 71 7.94 54.31 -9.05
CA ALA A 71 7.31 53.31 -8.22
C ALA A 71 7.68 51.91 -8.72
N CYS A 72 7.95 51.04 -7.76
CA CYS A 72 8.38 49.68 -7.93
C CYS A 72 7.50 48.84 -6.99
N THR A 73 6.94 47.74 -7.49
CA THR A 73 6.23 46.76 -6.66
C THR A 73 7.10 45.54 -6.47
N GLU A 74 7.14 45.04 -5.23
CA GLU A 74 7.91 43.86 -4.86
C GLU A 74 7.40 42.62 -5.58
N SER A 75 8.33 41.70 -5.87
CA SER A 75 8.03 40.48 -6.61
C SER A 75 8.04 39.24 -5.75
N SER A 76 7.17 38.28 -6.09
CA SER A 76 7.19 36.94 -5.52
C SER A 76 7.45 35.91 -6.62
N SER A 77 8.33 34.97 -6.34
CA SER A 77 8.58 33.81 -7.17
C SER A 77 8.95 32.61 -6.30
N PHE A 78 8.54 31.43 -6.74
CA PHE A 78 8.94 30.15 -6.21
C PHE A 78 9.48 29.31 -7.37
N TYR A 79 10.63 28.67 -7.16
CA TYR A 79 11.18 27.68 -8.08
C TYR A 79 11.17 26.35 -7.36
N ASP A 80 10.46 25.40 -7.94
CA ASP A 80 10.47 24.03 -7.46
C ASP A 80 11.80 23.37 -7.82
N SER A 81 12.32 22.56 -6.91
CA SER A 81 13.60 21.87 -7.08
C SER A 81 13.46 20.43 -6.60
N SER A 82 14.01 19.50 -7.37
CA SER A 82 14.06 18.08 -7.00
C SER A 82 14.63 17.90 -5.60
N ASP A 83 13.89 17.21 -4.74
CA ASP A 83 14.33 16.79 -3.42
C ASP A 83 14.51 15.26 -3.36
N PHE A 84 14.74 14.72 -2.16
CA PHE A 84 14.98 13.30 -1.92
C PHE A 84 13.81 12.41 -2.39
N CYS A 85 12.57 12.91 -2.36
CA CYS A 85 11.35 12.17 -2.67
C CYS A 85 10.81 12.46 -4.08
N ALA A 86 11.61 13.12 -4.93
CA ALA A 86 11.25 13.40 -6.32
C ALA A 86 11.68 12.29 -7.30
N GLY A 87 12.33 11.23 -6.79
CA GLY A 87 12.76 10.07 -7.57
C GLY A 87 11.60 9.15 -7.95
N GLN A 88 11.92 8.13 -8.74
CA GLN A 88 11.08 6.94 -8.89
C GLN A 88 11.85 5.76 -8.28
N TRP A 89 11.12 4.71 -7.92
CA TRP A 89 11.62 3.47 -7.33
C TRP A 89 12.21 3.66 -5.93
N ASP A 90 11.62 4.55 -5.13
CA ASP A 90 12.13 4.92 -3.80
C ASP A 90 11.33 4.33 -2.63
N VAL A 91 10.20 3.67 -2.90
CA VAL A 91 9.52 2.80 -1.93
C VAL A 91 9.81 1.32 -2.21
N GLU A 92 10.36 0.62 -1.21
CA GLU A 92 10.55 -0.84 -1.16
C GLU A 92 9.47 -1.52 -0.31
#